data_AF-A0A160JDL9-F1
#
_entry.id   AF-A0A160JDL9-F1
#
_cell.length_a   1.000
_cell.length_b   1.000
_cell.length_c   1.000
_cell.angle_alpha   90.00
_cell.angle_beta   90.00
_cell.angle_gamma   90.00
#
_symmetry.space_group_name_H-M   'P 1'
#
loop_
_entity.id
_entity.type
_entity.pdbx_description
1 polymer ?
#
loop_
_entity_poly.entity_id
_entity_poly.type
_entity_poly.pdbx_seq_one_letter_code
_entity_poly.pdbx_strand_id
1 'polypeptide(L)'
;MTREELAVHQEHRAKAELFALYSVCRRRFLRAADLLGVTRDRLGPITTMGSSDPVDLAPLLAPWTILCRRYRDEAYEPQIDLFVQSATHPAELWGRFIHHHLFPALVRDDEVVRNVLRAVGAVSCRSPSEASHALCLYMIELALPGAPPLWAPEEEVE
;
A
#
# COMPACT_ATOMS: atom_id res chain seq x y z
N MET A 1 -6.41 0.72 -22.16
CA MET A 1 -5.30 1.41 -21.49
C MET A 1 -4.01 0.61 -21.73
N THR A 2 -2.93 1.21 -22.16
CA THR A 2 -1.63 0.55 -22.35
C THR A 2 -0.86 0.43 -21.02
N ARG A 3 0.24 -0.33 -21.01
CA ARG A 3 1.15 -0.42 -19.85
C ARG A 3 1.73 0.94 -19.45
N GLU A 4 2.06 1.77 -20.43
CA GLU A 4 2.59 3.12 -20.23
C GLU A 4 1.51 4.05 -19.67
N GLU A 5 0.30 4.00 -20.22
CA GLU A 5 -0.84 4.77 -19.71
C GLU A 5 -1.17 4.38 -18.26
N LEU A 6 -1.03 3.09 -17.88
CA LEU A 6 -1.19 2.64 -16.50
C LEU A 6 -0.07 3.15 -15.60
N ALA A 7 1.19 3.15 -16.06
CA ALA A 7 2.30 3.71 -15.28
C ALA A 7 2.08 5.20 -14.98
N VAL A 8 1.67 5.96 -16.00
CA VAL A 8 1.30 7.38 -15.87
C VAL A 8 0.14 7.54 -14.88
N HIS A 9 -0.91 6.72 -15.00
CA HIS A 9 -2.04 6.75 -14.07
C HIS A 9 -1.62 6.48 -12.61
N GLN A 10 -0.76 5.48 -12.39
CA GLN A 10 -0.22 5.13 -11.07
C GLN A 10 0.60 6.26 -10.46
N GLU A 11 1.41 6.94 -11.27
CA GLU A 11 2.19 8.11 -10.84
C GLU A 11 1.28 9.28 -10.45
N HIS A 12 0.30 9.63 -11.29
CA HIS A 12 -0.67 10.69 -11.01
C HIS A 12 -1.47 10.45 -9.72
N ARG A 13 -1.75 9.18 -9.41
CA ARG A 13 -2.50 8.77 -8.21
C ARG A 13 -1.62 8.57 -6.97
N ALA A 14 -0.29 8.51 -7.11
CA ALA A 14 0.62 8.09 -6.04
C ALA A 14 0.40 8.85 -4.73
N LYS A 15 0.29 10.19 -4.78
CA LYS A 15 0.07 11.01 -3.58
C LYS A 15 -1.23 10.65 -2.86
N ALA A 16 -2.33 10.50 -3.59
CA ALA A 16 -3.63 10.18 -3.01
C ALA A 16 -3.64 8.77 -2.40
N GLU A 17 -3.06 7.79 -3.10
CA GLU A 17 -3.00 6.41 -2.64
C GLU A 17 -2.06 6.23 -1.43
N LEU A 18 -0.90 6.88 -1.44
CA LEU A 18 0.01 6.88 -0.30
C LEU A 18 -0.60 7.54 0.93
N PHE A 19 -1.34 8.64 0.75
CA PHE A 19 -2.08 9.26 1.84
C PHE A 19 -3.19 8.35 2.38
N ALA A 20 -3.87 7.60 1.50
CA ALA A 20 -4.87 6.62 1.90
C ALA A 20 -4.23 5.48 2.71
N LEU A 21 -3.11 4.91 2.25
CA LEU A 21 -2.33 3.89 2.97
C LEU A 21 -1.92 4.39 4.35
N TYR A 22 -1.30 5.57 4.42
CA TYR A 22 -0.94 6.23 5.67
C TYR A 22 -2.15 6.35 6.61
N SER A 23 -3.29 6.81 6.09
CA SER A 23 -4.50 7.00 6.87
C SER A 23 -5.05 5.70 7.45
N VAL A 24 -5.00 4.60 6.68
CA VAL A 24 -5.42 3.27 7.15
C VAL A 24 -4.45 2.76 8.24
N CYS A 25 -3.14 2.87 8.01
CA CYS A 25 -2.12 2.48 9.00
C CYS A 25 -2.26 3.28 10.31
N ARG A 26 -2.45 4.59 10.21
CA ARG A 26 -2.68 5.47 11.36
C ARG A 26 -3.92 5.05 12.14
N ARG A 27 -5.04 4.78 11.47
CA ARG A 27 -6.26 4.32 12.14
C ARG A 27 -6.05 2.99 12.87
N ARG A 28 -5.39 2.01 12.24
CA ARG A 28 -5.07 0.73 12.88
C ARG A 28 -4.21 0.93 14.12
N PHE A 29 -3.13 1.71 14.00
CA PHE A 29 -2.20 1.96 15.10
C PHE A 29 -2.90 2.63 16.28
N LEU A 30 -3.68 3.69 16.02
CA LEU A 30 -4.44 4.39 17.06
C LEU A 30 -5.47 3.48 17.74
N ARG A 31 -6.15 2.62 16.97
CA ARG A 31 -7.10 1.66 17.54
C ARG A 31 -6.39 0.63 18.44
N ALA A 32 -5.23 0.13 18.02
CA ALA A 32 -4.44 -0.78 18.84
C ALA A 32 -3.94 -0.10 20.13
N ALA A 33 -3.48 1.15 20.03
CA ALA A 33 -3.07 1.93 21.20
C ALA A 33 -4.21 2.16 22.19
N ASP A 34 -5.42 2.47 21.70
CA ASP A 34 -6.62 2.65 22.52
C ASP A 34 -6.99 1.35 23.26
N LEU A 35 -6.98 0.21 22.56
CA LEU A 35 -7.21 -1.12 23.15
C LEU A 35 -6.18 -1.48 24.23
N LEU A 36 -4.94 -1.00 24.08
CA LEU A 36 -3.86 -1.22 25.04
C LEU A 36 -3.83 -0.17 26.16
N GLY A 37 -4.77 0.78 26.19
CA GLY A 37 -4.84 1.83 27.20
C GLY A 37 -3.65 2.80 27.17
N VAL A 38 -2.99 2.96 26.01
CA VAL A 38 -1.86 3.89 25.88
C VAL A 38 -2.40 5.32 25.99
N THR A 39 -1.90 6.07 26.97
CA THR A 39 -2.31 7.46 27.19
C THR A 39 -2.01 8.34 25.98
N ARG A 40 -2.93 9.25 25.64
CA ARG A 40 -2.82 10.15 24.47
C ARG A 40 -1.54 10.97 24.47
N ASP A 41 -1.04 11.34 25.65
CA ASP A 41 0.21 12.09 25.81
C ASP A 41 1.44 11.32 25.30
N ARG A 42 1.37 9.97 25.27
CA ARG A 42 2.42 9.10 24.71
C ARG A 42 2.23 8.81 23.22
N LEU A 43 1.07 9.13 22.65
CA LEU A 43 0.81 8.99 21.22
C LEU A 43 1.35 10.19 20.42
N GLY A 44 1.57 11.32 21.09
CA GLY A 44 2.40 12.40 20.57
C GLY A 44 2.01 12.85 19.14
N PRO A 45 2.98 12.99 18.20
CA PRO A 45 2.76 13.57 16.87
C PRO A 45 1.70 12.86 16.02
N ILE A 46 1.48 11.54 16.21
CA ILE A 46 0.61 10.77 15.32
C ILE A 46 -0.85 11.23 15.40
N THR A 47 -1.31 11.74 16.55
CA THR A 47 -2.70 12.16 16.72
C THR A 47 -3.02 13.45 15.97
N THR A 48 -2.03 14.33 15.77
CA THR A 48 -2.21 15.65 15.15
C THR A 48 -1.69 15.72 13.72
N MET A 49 -0.75 14.85 13.34
CA MET A 49 -0.17 14.79 12.00
C MET A 49 -1.24 14.61 10.90
N GLY A 50 -1.15 15.45 9.87
CA GLY A 50 -2.12 15.49 8.77
C GLY A 50 -3.40 16.28 9.05
N SER A 51 -3.54 16.90 10.24
CA SER A 51 -4.71 17.75 10.57
C SER A 51 -4.51 19.22 10.20
N SER A 52 -3.29 19.73 10.34
CA SER A 52 -2.92 21.13 10.08
C SER A 52 -1.78 21.27 9.07
N ASP A 53 -0.80 20.36 9.11
CA ASP A 53 0.32 20.34 8.16
C ASP A 53 0.25 19.15 7.21
N PRO A 54 0.67 19.32 5.94
CA PRO A 54 0.74 18.23 4.99
C PRO A 54 1.75 17.16 5.44
N VAL A 55 1.36 15.89 5.34
CA VAL A 55 2.23 14.75 5.64
C VAL A 55 3.26 14.60 4.52
N ASP A 56 4.54 14.52 4.88
CA ASP A 56 5.58 14.19 3.91
C ASP A 56 5.50 12.69 3.56
N LEU A 57 5.14 12.42 2.31
CA LEU A 57 4.99 11.07 1.76
C LEU A 57 6.19 10.66 0.90
N ALA A 58 7.18 11.54 0.71
CA ALA A 58 8.36 11.26 -0.10
C ALA A 58 9.07 9.94 0.29
N PRO A 59 9.20 9.59 1.59
CA PRO A 59 9.80 8.32 2.02
C PRO A 59 9.06 7.06 1.54
N LEU A 60 7.80 7.17 1.10
CA LEU A 60 6.99 6.05 0.62
C LEU A 60 6.98 5.91 -0.92
N LEU A 61 7.57 6.85 -1.65
CA LEU A 61 7.56 6.84 -3.12
C LEU A 61 8.36 5.67 -3.72
N ALA A 62 9.51 5.35 -3.13
CA ALA A 62 10.33 4.21 -3.57
C ALA A 62 9.60 2.86 -3.39
N PRO A 63 9.10 2.49 -2.20
CA PRO A 63 8.35 1.24 -2.05
C PRO A 63 7.06 1.22 -2.88
N TRP A 64 6.41 2.37 -3.08
CA TRP A 64 5.25 2.48 -3.97
C TRP A 64 5.58 2.18 -5.43
N THR A 65 6.69 2.73 -5.93
CA THR A 65 7.14 2.48 -7.30
C THR A 65 7.43 1.01 -7.55
N ILE A 66 8.01 0.31 -6.55
CA ILE A 66 8.22 -1.14 -6.59
C ILE A 66 6.88 -1.87 -6.75
N LEU A 67 5.90 -1.57 -5.88
CA LEU A 67 4.56 -2.17 -5.97
C LEU A 67 3.87 -1.92 -7.31
N CYS A 68 3.91 -0.67 -7.80
CA CYS A 68 3.32 -0.31 -9.09
C CYS A 68 3.95 -1.10 -10.24
N ARG A 69 5.27 -1.23 -10.24
CA ARG A 69 5.99 -2.04 -11.23
C ARG A 69 5.59 -3.50 -11.14
N ARG A 70 5.63 -4.09 -9.94
CA ARG A 70 5.27 -5.50 -9.73
C ARG A 70 3.84 -5.81 -10.15
N TYR A 71 2.88 -4.94 -9.83
CA TYR A 71 1.51 -5.11 -10.30
C TYR A 71 1.42 -5.14 -11.84
N ARG A 72 2.16 -4.25 -12.52
CA ARG A 72 2.17 -4.24 -13.98
C ARG A 72 2.76 -5.53 -14.55
N ASP A 73 3.87 -5.99 -13.98
CA ASP A 73 4.63 -7.13 -14.49
C ASP A 73 3.95 -8.48 -14.15
N GLU A 74 3.36 -8.62 -12.96
CA GLU A 74 2.85 -9.90 -12.44
C GLU A 74 1.33 -10.06 -12.58
N ALA A 75 0.56 -8.97 -12.58
CA ALA A 75 -0.90 -9.04 -12.55
C ALA A 75 -1.56 -8.43 -13.80
N TYR A 76 -1.03 -7.32 -14.31
CA TYR A 76 -1.63 -6.62 -15.45
C TYR A 76 -1.25 -7.24 -16.81
N GLU A 77 0.03 -7.51 -17.04
CA GLU A 77 0.55 -8.02 -18.31
C GLU A 77 -0.03 -9.41 -18.69
N PRO A 78 -0.16 -10.38 -17.77
CA PRO A 78 -0.81 -11.67 -18.09
C PRO A 78 -2.31 -11.57 -18.41
N GLN A 79 -2.98 -10.49 -17.97
CA GLN A 79 -4.43 -10.31 -18.11
C GLN A 79 -4.82 -9.55 -19.39
N ILE A 80 -3.92 -8.77 -19.99
CA ILE A 80 -4.22 -7.98 -21.21
C ILE A 80 -4.66 -8.88 -22.37
N ASP A 81 -4.01 -10.02 -22.56
CA ASP A 81 -4.30 -10.91 -23.69
C ASP A 81 -5.62 -11.68 -23.51
N LEU A 82 -6.07 -11.85 -22.25
CA LEU A 82 -7.28 -12.61 -21.91
C LEU A 82 -8.56 -11.77 -21.92
N PHE A 83 -8.45 -10.45 -21.72
CA PHE A 83 -9.59 -9.57 -21.45
C PHE A 83 -9.85 -8.48 -22.48
N VAL A 84 -9.41 -8.70 -23.74
CA VAL A 84 -9.64 -7.80 -24.89
C VAL A 84 -11.11 -7.35 -25.05
N GLN A 85 -12.08 -8.04 -24.43
CA GLN A 85 -13.51 -7.72 -24.46
C GLN A 85 -14.14 -7.31 -23.11
N SER A 86 -13.39 -7.18 -22.02
CA SER A 86 -13.99 -6.79 -20.73
C SER A 86 -14.22 -5.27 -20.64
N ALA A 87 -15.44 -4.87 -20.30
CA ALA A 87 -15.85 -3.46 -20.16
C ALA A 87 -15.23 -2.73 -18.95
N THR A 88 -14.38 -3.40 -18.16
CA THR A 88 -13.82 -2.84 -16.92
C THR A 88 -12.53 -2.10 -17.23
N HIS A 89 -12.48 -0.81 -16.92
CA HIS A 89 -11.34 0.02 -17.28
C HIS A 89 -10.12 -0.38 -16.42
N PRO A 90 -8.92 -0.58 -16.97
CA PRO A 90 -7.70 -0.91 -16.21
C PRO A 90 -7.41 -0.02 -14.98
N ALA A 91 -7.84 1.25 -15.03
CA ALA A 91 -7.75 2.17 -13.89
C ALA A 91 -8.66 1.76 -12.71
N GLU A 92 -9.85 1.23 -13.01
CA GLU A 92 -10.77 0.69 -12.00
C GLU A 92 -10.23 -0.59 -11.39
N LEU A 93 -9.64 -1.47 -12.20
CA LEU A 93 -8.96 -2.68 -11.71
C LEU A 93 -7.81 -2.33 -10.77
N TRP A 94 -6.99 -1.34 -11.13
CA TRP A 94 -5.93 -0.83 -10.27
C TRP A 94 -6.49 -0.27 -8.94
N GLY A 95 -7.52 0.59 -9.00
CA GLY A 95 -8.16 1.12 -7.80
C GLY A 95 -8.73 0.01 -6.92
N ARG A 96 -9.39 -0.98 -7.52
CA ARG A 96 -9.93 -2.14 -6.81
C ARG A 96 -8.81 -2.96 -6.15
N PHE A 97 -7.76 -3.27 -6.88
CA PHE A 97 -6.58 -3.97 -6.36
C PHE A 97 -6.01 -3.24 -5.14
N ILE A 98 -5.77 -1.94 -5.25
CA ILE A 98 -5.20 -1.14 -4.16
C ILE A 98 -6.08 -1.16 -2.92
N HIS A 99 -7.36 -0.77 -3.05
CA HIS A 99 -8.22 -0.53 -1.89
C HIS A 99 -8.84 -1.79 -1.30
N HIS A 100 -9.10 -2.81 -2.12
CA HIS A 100 -9.80 -4.03 -1.68
C HIS A 100 -8.86 -5.21 -1.41
N HIS A 101 -7.66 -5.22 -2.00
CA HIS A 101 -6.74 -6.35 -1.87
C HIS A 101 -5.43 -5.95 -1.19
N LEU A 102 -4.70 -4.96 -1.74
CA LEU A 102 -3.37 -4.59 -1.27
C LEU A 102 -3.40 -3.95 0.12
N PHE A 103 -4.12 -2.85 0.31
CA PHE A 103 -4.12 -2.15 1.60
C PHE A 103 -4.63 -3.03 2.75
N PRO A 104 -5.71 -3.81 2.60
CA PRO A 104 -6.12 -4.75 3.64
C PRO A 104 -5.04 -5.79 3.97
N ALA A 105 -4.27 -6.27 2.97
CA ALA A 105 -3.18 -7.20 3.21
C ALA A 105 -2.01 -6.53 3.95
N LEU A 106 -1.55 -5.38 3.49
CA LEU A 106 -0.43 -4.64 4.10
C LEU A 106 -0.73 -4.25 5.55
N VAL A 107 -1.96 -3.84 5.84
CA VAL A 107 -2.36 -3.36 7.17
C VAL A 107 -2.54 -4.51 8.17
N ARG A 108 -2.56 -5.77 7.73
CA ARG A 108 -2.54 -6.93 8.66
C ARG A 108 -1.17 -7.13 9.29
N ASP A 109 -0.11 -6.71 8.61
CA ASP A 109 1.26 -6.80 9.11
C ASP A 109 1.59 -5.58 9.97
N ASP A 110 1.79 -5.81 11.27
CA ASP A 110 2.09 -4.75 12.22
C ASP A 110 3.44 -4.07 11.95
N GLU A 111 4.40 -4.77 11.36
CA GLU A 111 5.70 -4.19 11.05
C GLU A 111 5.63 -3.28 9.83
N VAL A 112 4.82 -3.64 8.82
CA VAL A 112 4.49 -2.74 7.70
C VAL A 112 3.81 -1.48 8.22
N VAL A 113 2.80 -1.62 9.08
CA VAL A 113 2.08 -0.48 9.67
C VAL A 113 3.04 0.43 10.43
N ARG A 114 3.93 -0.13 11.26
CA ARG A 114 4.94 0.64 11.98
C ARG A 114 5.91 1.32 11.01
N ASN A 115 6.43 0.62 10.01
CA ASN A 115 7.43 1.18 9.12
C ASN A 115 6.86 2.26 8.19
N VAL A 116 5.59 2.15 7.77
CA VAL A 116 4.89 3.24 7.07
C VAL A 116 4.84 4.48 7.97
N LEU A 117 4.43 4.33 9.23
CA LEU A 117 4.30 5.44 10.17
C LEU A 117 5.67 6.03 10.58
N ARG A 118 6.69 5.20 10.75
CA ARG A 118 8.06 5.63 11.08
C ARG A 118 8.71 6.36 9.91
N ALA A 119 8.56 5.85 8.68
CA ALA A 119 9.15 6.45 7.49
C ALA A 119 8.67 7.89 7.27
N VAL A 120 7.38 8.16 7.53
CA VAL A 120 6.79 9.52 7.42
C VAL A 120 6.93 10.34 8.71
N GLY A 121 7.66 9.84 9.72
CA GLY A 121 7.90 10.53 10.99
C GLY A 121 6.69 10.62 11.92
N ALA A 122 5.62 9.85 11.67
CA ALA A 122 4.42 9.84 12.51
C ALA A 122 4.65 9.18 13.87
N VAL A 123 5.60 8.26 13.96
CA VAL A 123 6.00 7.59 15.21
C VAL A 123 7.51 7.75 15.38
N SER A 124 7.95 7.92 16.63
CA SER A 124 9.35 8.04 16.97
C SER A 124 10.16 6.81 16.51
N CYS A 125 11.22 7.04 15.77
CA CYS A 125 12.18 6.01 15.36
C CYS A 125 13.60 6.57 15.32
N ARG A 126 14.59 5.67 15.39
CA ARG A 126 16.02 6.05 15.27
C ARG A 126 16.38 6.49 13.85
N SER A 127 15.77 5.87 12.84
CA SER A 127 16.06 6.11 11.43
C SER A 127 14.81 5.94 10.56
N PRO A 128 14.18 7.03 10.10
CA PRO A 128 13.07 6.98 9.15
C PRO A 128 13.48 6.37 7.79
N SER A 129 14.73 6.56 7.37
CA SER A 129 15.26 6.03 6.11
C SER A 129 15.39 4.50 6.14
N GLU A 130 15.79 3.92 7.27
CA GLU A 130 15.81 2.46 7.45
C GLU A 130 14.40 1.87 7.39
N ALA A 131 13.40 2.55 7.95
CA ALA A 131 12.01 2.11 7.86
C ALA A 131 11.51 2.13 6.40
N SER A 132 11.84 3.17 5.63
CA SER A 132 11.55 3.23 4.19
C SER A 132 12.27 2.11 3.42
N HIS A 133 13.55 1.85 3.73
CA HIS A 133 14.31 0.78 3.10
C HIS A 133 13.72 -0.62 3.41
N ALA A 134 13.32 -0.86 4.66
CA ALA A 134 12.66 -2.09 5.06
C ALA A 134 11.34 -2.30 4.30
N LEU A 135 10.58 -1.23 4.05
CA LEU A 135 9.40 -1.29 3.19
C LEU A 135 9.76 -1.67 1.76
N CYS A 136 10.84 -1.13 1.18
CA CYS A 136 11.29 -1.53 -0.16
C CYS A 136 11.56 -3.04 -0.23
N LEU A 137 12.31 -3.59 0.73
CA LEU A 137 12.60 -5.03 0.80
C LEU A 137 11.30 -5.85 0.93
N TYR A 138 10.41 -5.42 1.82
CA TYR A 138 9.11 -6.06 1.99
C TYR A 138 8.30 -6.06 0.68
N MET A 139 8.24 -4.92 -0.03
CA MET A 139 7.51 -4.82 -1.30
C MET A 139 8.14 -5.65 -2.42
N ILE A 140 9.43 -5.96 -2.35
CA ILE A 140 10.09 -6.89 -3.29
C ILE A 140 9.68 -8.33 -3.00
N GLU A 141 9.60 -8.72 -1.72
CA GLU A 141 9.34 -10.11 -1.31
C GLU A 141 7.86 -10.46 -1.19
N LEU A 142 6.97 -9.47 -1.09
CA LEU A 142 5.54 -9.65 -0.90
C LEU A 142 4.91 -10.51 -2.01
N ALA A 143 4.14 -11.54 -1.68
CA ALA A 143 3.25 -12.15 -2.66
C ALA A 143 2.07 -11.21 -2.94
N LEU A 144 1.88 -10.76 -4.19
CA LEU A 144 0.81 -9.81 -4.51
C LEU A 144 -0.56 -10.45 -4.23
N PRO A 145 -1.44 -9.78 -3.47
CA PRO A 145 -2.74 -10.34 -3.12
C PRO A 145 -3.63 -10.43 -4.36
N GLY A 146 -4.17 -11.61 -4.63
CA GLY A 146 -4.97 -11.89 -5.83
C GLY A 146 -4.25 -12.75 -6.87
N ALA A 147 -2.94 -12.98 -6.73
CA ALA A 147 -2.33 -14.16 -7.34
C ALA A 147 -2.74 -15.37 -6.49
N PRO A 148 -3.52 -16.34 -7.02
CA PRO A 148 -3.62 -17.62 -6.34
C PRO A 148 -2.18 -18.13 -6.14
N PRO A 149 -1.83 -18.67 -4.96
CA PRO A 149 -0.55 -19.31 -4.79
C PRO A 149 -0.38 -20.35 -5.91
N LEU A 150 0.84 -20.54 -6.43
CA LEU A 150 1.10 -21.52 -7.50
C LEU A 150 0.61 -22.95 -7.18
N TRP A 151 0.35 -23.24 -5.90
CA TRP A 151 -0.13 -24.51 -5.38
C TRP A 151 -1.65 -24.55 -5.12
N ALA A 152 -2.37 -23.44 -5.28
CA ALA A 152 -3.82 -23.41 -5.16
C ALA A 152 -4.43 -23.91 -6.49
N PRO A 153 -5.22 -24.99 -6.48
CA PRO A 153 -5.89 -25.47 -7.68
C PRO A 153 -6.81 -24.38 -8.24
N GLU A 154 -6.86 -24.25 -9.56
CA GLU A 154 -7.86 -23.44 -10.24
C GLU A 154 -9.23 -24.02 -9.88
N GLU A 155 -10.02 -23.31 -9.07
CA GLU A 155 -11.42 -23.67 -8.90
C GLU A 155 -12.10 -23.41 -10.25
N GLU A 156 -12.26 -24.48 -11.04
CA GLU A 156 -13.18 -24.53 -12.17
C GLU A 156 -14.59 -24.23 -11.62
N VAL A 157 -15.03 -22.99 -11.76
CA VAL A 157 -16.42 -22.64 -11.50
C VAL A 157 -17.20 -22.95 -12.77
N GLU A 158 -17.94 -24.07 -12.75
CA GLU A 158 -18.98 -24.44 -13.72
C GLU A 158 -20.09 -23.38 -13.84
#